data_AF-A0A8E1R0Q5-F1
#
_entry.id   AF-A0A8E1R0Q5-F1
#
_cell.length_a   1.000
_cell.length_b   1.000
_cell.length_c   1.000
_cell.angle_alpha   90.00
_cell.angle_beta   90.00
_cell.angle_gamma   90.00
#
_symmetry.space_group_name_H-M   'P 1'
#
loop_
_entity.id
_entity.type
_entity.pdbx_description
1 polymer ?
#
loop_
_entity_poly.entity_id
_entity_poly.type
_entity_poly.pdbx_seq_one_letter_code
_entity_poly.pdbx_strand_id
1 'polypeptide(L)'
;MSKKDQEISELKAKIESTAQAKALELAEEMSKKDQEISELKAKIESTAQAKALELAGEMNKKDQEISELKAKIESTAQAKALELAGEMNKKNQEISELKAKIESMVQTNALELAGELAKKDKEISKLKSTISQSKDTCQIAVLEEQRKAQDALKEKENKIVELTGMVNQQKNEAALRENNIKETYEIQLKKKQEEVDYYKDLKTRMSTKMVGETLEIHCSTEFNRMRPLFPNAYFEKDNDASGGSKGDFIFRDYEDGFEYISIMFEMKNEMDQTATKHKNEDFLKKLDDDRKAKKCEFAVLVSLLEPESELYNTGIVDMSHRYPKMYVIRPQFFIPLITLLVQTSKKSIEYQRQLAIARSQSVDVTNFESRLNDFKEKFANNYRLASEKFKTAIDEIDKSITHLQKIKEALVGSERNLRLANDKADGLTIKKLTYNNPTMKEKFKEARAVEEDEDE
;
A
#
# COMPACT_ATOMS: atom_id res chain seq x y z
N MET A 1 157.99 -220.51 -9.03
CA MET A 1 156.65 -220.49 -9.68
C MET A 1 155.60 -220.34 -8.60
N SER A 2 154.45 -219.79 -8.97
CA SER A 2 153.14 -220.02 -8.32
C SER A 2 152.77 -219.14 -7.11
N LYS A 3 151.54 -218.63 -7.22
CA LYS A 3 150.71 -217.90 -6.24
C LYS A 3 150.99 -216.40 -6.14
N LYS A 4 150.29 -215.61 -6.96
CA LYS A 4 148.93 -215.09 -6.65
C LYS A 4 149.10 -213.79 -5.84
N ASP A 5 149.15 -212.62 -6.45
CA ASP A 5 148.43 -212.15 -7.65
C ASP A 5 146.91 -212.44 -7.66
N GLN A 6 146.39 -213.41 -6.90
CA GLN A 6 144.96 -213.52 -6.61
C GLN A 6 144.54 -212.68 -5.40
N GLU A 7 145.39 -212.49 -4.37
CA GLU A 7 144.95 -211.73 -3.19
C GLU A 7 144.75 -210.23 -3.48
N ILE A 8 145.55 -209.66 -4.39
CA ILE A 8 145.40 -208.27 -4.84
C ILE A 8 144.15 -208.10 -5.74
N SER A 9 143.71 -209.16 -6.43
CA SER A 9 142.48 -209.16 -7.24
C SER A 9 141.21 -209.29 -6.39
N GLU A 10 141.25 -210.07 -5.31
CA GLU A 10 140.08 -210.29 -4.44
C GLU A 10 139.75 -209.08 -3.57
N LEU A 11 140.77 -208.31 -3.13
CA LEU A 11 140.53 -207.09 -2.35
C LEU A 11 139.99 -205.93 -3.21
N LYS A 12 140.36 -205.85 -4.49
CA LYS A 12 139.79 -204.84 -5.42
C LYS A 12 138.31 -205.08 -5.72
N ALA A 13 137.89 -206.33 -5.88
CA ALA A 13 136.49 -206.68 -6.12
C ALA A 13 135.57 -206.33 -4.92
N LYS A 14 136.11 -206.37 -3.69
CA LYS A 14 135.33 -206.06 -2.48
C LYS A 14 135.04 -204.57 -2.31
N ILE A 15 135.96 -203.70 -2.74
CA ILE A 15 135.82 -202.24 -2.69
C ILE A 15 134.81 -201.76 -3.74
N GLU A 16 134.68 -202.44 -4.87
CA GLU A 16 133.78 -202.03 -5.94
C GLU A 16 132.30 -202.39 -5.65
N SER A 17 132.03 -203.54 -5.01
CA SER A 17 130.64 -203.90 -4.67
C SER A 17 130.05 -203.08 -3.51
N THR A 18 130.89 -202.58 -2.59
CA THR A 18 130.41 -201.75 -1.46
C THR A 18 130.12 -200.31 -1.88
N ALA A 19 130.79 -199.79 -2.90
CA ALA A 19 130.49 -198.47 -3.47
C ALA A 19 129.15 -198.46 -4.24
N GLN A 20 128.79 -199.57 -4.89
CA GLN A 20 127.53 -199.68 -5.62
C GLN A 20 126.30 -199.83 -4.71
N ALA A 21 126.42 -200.48 -3.56
CA ALA A 21 125.30 -200.63 -2.63
C ALA A 21 124.88 -199.31 -1.95
N LYS A 22 125.84 -198.44 -1.60
CA LYS A 22 125.55 -197.17 -0.91
C LYS A 22 124.97 -196.07 -1.80
N ALA A 23 125.21 -196.12 -3.12
CA ALA A 23 124.63 -195.15 -4.05
C ALA A 23 123.12 -195.37 -4.29
N LEU A 24 122.65 -196.61 -4.15
CA LEU A 24 121.24 -196.99 -4.35
C LEU A 24 120.36 -196.60 -3.15
N GLU A 25 120.86 -196.74 -1.92
CA GLU A 25 120.13 -196.33 -0.71
C GLU A 25 119.85 -194.81 -0.69
N LEU A 26 120.81 -193.99 -1.14
CA LEU A 26 120.64 -192.53 -1.15
C LEU A 26 119.61 -192.04 -2.18
N ALA A 27 119.40 -192.81 -3.26
CA ALA A 27 118.44 -192.46 -4.31
C ALA A 27 116.98 -192.72 -3.88
N GLU A 28 116.74 -193.78 -3.10
CA GLU A 28 115.40 -194.07 -2.58
C GLU A 28 114.94 -193.06 -1.53
N GLU A 29 115.85 -192.52 -0.71
CA GLU A 29 115.50 -191.54 0.32
C GLU A 29 115.12 -190.16 -0.27
N MET A 30 115.75 -189.74 -1.37
CA MET A 30 115.36 -188.49 -2.05
C MET A 30 113.97 -188.58 -2.69
N SER A 31 113.62 -189.73 -3.27
CA SER A 31 112.31 -189.95 -3.90
C SER A 31 111.14 -189.80 -2.90
N LYS A 32 111.32 -190.29 -1.66
CA LYS A 32 110.30 -190.15 -0.60
C LYS A 32 110.08 -188.69 -0.17
N LYS A 33 111.14 -187.89 -0.08
CA LYS A 33 111.00 -186.48 0.33
C LYS A 33 110.37 -185.60 -0.73
N ASP A 34 110.59 -185.89 -2.01
CA ASP A 34 109.91 -185.16 -3.10
C ASP A 34 108.40 -185.43 -3.10
N GLN A 35 107.97 -186.62 -2.66
CA GLN A 35 106.55 -186.96 -2.52
C GLN A 35 105.85 -186.15 -1.41
N GLU A 36 106.49 -185.98 -0.24
CA GLU A 36 105.92 -185.20 0.87
C GLU A 36 105.76 -183.70 0.53
N ILE A 37 106.68 -183.11 -0.22
CA ILE A 37 106.62 -181.70 -0.63
C ILE A 37 105.43 -181.44 -1.57
N SER A 38 105.12 -182.41 -2.44
CA SER A 38 103.99 -182.33 -3.36
C SER A 38 102.65 -182.30 -2.62
N GLU A 39 102.47 -183.14 -1.60
CA GLU A 39 101.23 -183.23 -0.83
C GLU A 39 100.94 -181.97 0.00
N LEU A 40 101.97 -181.35 0.58
CA LEU A 40 101.82 -180.10 1.35
C LEU A 40 101.42 -178.91 0.46
N LYS A 41 101.91 -178.85 -0.78
CA LYS A 41 101.53 -177.81 -1.75
C LYS A 41 100.04 -177.87 -2.10
N ALA A 42 99.52 -179.07 -2.37
CA ALA A 42 98.12 -179.26 -2.73
C ALA A 42 97.15 -178.84 -1.60
N LYS A 43 97.54 -179.03 -0.34
CA LYS A 43 96.70 -178.67 0.83
C LYS A 43 96.58 -177.16 1.01
N ILE A 44 97.68 -176.41 0.79
CA ILE A 44 97.71 -174.95 0.89
C ILE A 44 96.85 -174.31 -0.22
N GLU A 45 96.86 -174.88 -1.42
CA GLU A 45 96.11 -174.33 -2.56
C GLU A 45 94.59 -174.51 -2.40
N SER A 46 94.11 -175.65 -1.88
CA SER A 46 92.67 -175.84 -1.63
C SER A 46 92.11 -174.95 -0.51
N THR A 47 92.90 -174.67 0.54
CA THR A 47 92.47 -173.82 1.65
C THR A 47 92.42 -172.34 1.28
N ALA A 48 93.31 -171.88 0.39
CA ALA A 48 93.26 -170.53 -0.16
C ALA A 48 92.02 -170.31 -1.04
N GLN A 49 91.63 -171.30 -1.86
CA GLN A 49 90.41 -171.22 -2.69
C GLN A 49 89.12 -171.17 -1.87
N ALA A 50 89.01 -171.97 -0.80
CA ALA A 50 87.80 -172.00 0.04
C ALA A 50 87.55 -170.65 0.73
N LYS A 51 88.60 -169.98 1.22
CA LYS A 51 88.50 -168.70 1.93
C LYS A 51 88.15 -167.52 1.01
N ALA A 52 88.58 -167.57 -0.26
CA ALA A 52 88.24 -166.56 -1.26
C ALA A 52 86.76 -166.60 -1.65
N LEU A 53 86.16 -167.79 -1.72
CA LEU A 53 84.73 -167.97 -2.03
C LEU A 53 83.82 -167.49 -0.88
N GLU A 54 84.21 -167.69 0.37
CA GLU A 54 83.45 -167.25 1.55
C GLU A 54 83.38 -165.71 1.62
N LEU A 55 84.51 -165.02 1.41
CA LEU A 55 84.58 -163.55 1.36
C LEU A 55 83.75 -162.96 0.21
N ALA A 56 83.74 -163.59 -0.97
CA ALA A 56 82.94 -163.14 -2.10
C ALA A 56 81.42 -163.26 -1.82
N GLY A 57 81.00 -164.27 -1.06
CA GLY A 57 79.61 -164.45 -0.65
C GLY A 57 79.11 -163.38 0.33
N GLU A 58 79.93 -163.00 1.31
CA GLU A 58 79.58 -161.94 2.27
C GLU A 58 79.53 -160.55 1.63
N MET A 59 80.43 -160.26 0.69
CA MET A 59 80.48 -158.97 0.00
C MET A 59 79.22 -158.73 -0.84
N ASN A 60 78.76 -159.75 -1.57
CA ASN A 60 77.52 -159.67 -2.37
C ASN A 60 76.27 -159.44 -1.52
N LYS A 61 76.17 -160.03 -0.32
CA LYS A 61 75.04 -159.77 0.60
C LYS A 61 75.01 -158.32 1.08
N LYS A 62 76.16 -157.76 1.44
CA LYS A 62 76.23 -156.35 1.87
C LYS A 62 75.95 -155.38 0.73
N ASP A 63 76.38 -155.68 -0.49
CA ASP A 63 76.05 -154.86 -1.66
C ASP A 63 74.55 -154.85 -1.97
N GLN A 64 73.85 -155.99 -1.78
CA GLN A 64 72.39 -156.03 -1.87
C GLN A 64 71.70 -155.17 -0.80
N GLU A 65 72.10 -155.29 0.48
CA GLU A 65 71.52 -154.47 1.57
C GLU A 65 71.75 -152.96 1.35
N ILE A 66 72.94 -152.56 0.88
CA ILE A 66 73.23 -151.15 0.57
C ILE A 66 72.35 -150.64 -0.57
N SER A 67 72.13 -151.47 -1.60
CA SER A 67 71.27 -151.12 -2.74
C SER A 67 69.81 -150.93 -2.30
N GLU A 68 69.28 -151.83 -1.48
CA GLU A 68 67.91 -151.74 -0.95
C GLU A 68 67.71 -150.52 -0.02
N LEU A 69 68.68 -150.25 0.85
CA LEU A 69 68.63 -149.07 1.73
C LEU A 69 68.72 -147.76 0.93
N LYS A 70 69.55 -147.69 -0.12
CA LYS A 70 69.60 -146.54 -1.04
C LYS A 70 68.25 -146.29 -1.71
N ALA A 71 67.64 -147.34 -2.29
CA ALA A 71 66.35 -147.22 -2.94
C ALA A 71 65.25 -146.72 -1.97
N LYS A 72 65.27 -147.18 -0.72
CA LYS A 72 64.30 -146.78 0.30
C LYS A 72 64.48 -145.32 0.74
N ILE A 73 65.73 -144.87 0.94
CA ILE A 73 66.07 -143.47 1.22
C ILE A 73 65.64 -142.56 0.06
N GLU A 74 65.88 -142.98 -1.19
CA GLU A 74 65.53 -142.19 -2.37
C GLU A 74 64.01 -142.07 -2.54
N SER A 75 63.26 -143.16 -2.36
CA SER A 75 61.80 -143.11 -2.41
C SER A 75 61.18 -142.26 -1.29
N THR A 76 61.74 -142.31 -0.07
CA THR A 76 61.25 -141.50 1.05
C THR A 76 61.61 -140.02 0.91
N ALA A 77 62.78 -139.71 0.36
CA ALA A 77 63.16 -138.34 0.02
C ALA A 77 62.27 -137.76 -1.08
N GLN A 78 61.96 -138.54 -2.12
CA GLN A 78 61.01 -138.13 -3.18
C GLN A 78 59.59 -137.92 -2.63
N ALA A 79 59.10 -138.81 -1.77
CA ALA A 79 57.78 -138.67 -1.15
C ALA A 79 57.67 -137.39 -0.30
N LYS A 80 58.67 -137.09 0.54
CA LYS A 80 58.69 -135.84 1.33
C LYS A 80 58.82 -134.60 0.45
N ALA A 81 59.60 -134.65 -0.64
CA ALA A 81 59.72 -133.54 -1.57
C ALA A 81 58.38 -133.24 -2.28
N LEU A 82 57.63 -134.27 -2.66
CA LEU A 82 56.30 -134.13 -3.25
C LEU A 82 55.27 -133.59 -2.24
N GLU A 83 55.32 -134.05 -0.99
CA GLU A 83 54.44 -133.55 0.08
C GLU A 83 54.69 -132.05 0.35
N LEU A 84 55.95 -131.64 0.50
CA LEU A 84 56.34 -130.24 0.66
C LEU A 84 55.97 -129.39 -0.56
N ALA A 85 56.14 -129.90 -1.78
CA ALA A 85 55.73 -129.21 -3.00
C ALA A 85 54.19 -129.04 -3.04
N GLY A 86 53.43 -130.04 -2.59
CA GLY A 86 51.98 -129.98 -2.46
C GLY A 86 51.52 -128.92 -1.45
N GLU A 87 52.13 -128.87 -0.27
CA GLU A 87 51.84 -127.85 0.75
C GLU A 87 52.23 -126.44 0.30
N MET A 88 53.38 -126.29 -0.36
CA MET A 88 53.82 -125.00 -0.93
C MET A 88 52.87 -124.52 -2.02
N ASN A 89 52.36 -125.42 -2.87
CA ASN A 89 51.38 -125.07 -3.88
C ASN A 89 50.05 -124.63 -3.26
N LYS A 90 49.58 -125.31 -2.21
CA LYS A 90 48.36 -124.88 -1.47
C LYS A 90 48.53 -123.50 -0.85
N LYS A 91 49.66 -123.24 -0.17
CA LYS A 91 49.95 -121.92 0.39
C LYS A 91 50.09 -120.84 -0.68
N ASN A 92 50.72 -121.16 -1.81
CA ASN A 92 50.84 -120.23 -2.93
C ASN A 92 49.48 -119.90 -3.56
N GLN A 93 48.58 -120.88 -3.67
CA GLN A 93 47.20 -120.65 -4.10
C GLN A 93 46.45 -119.74 -3.12
N GLU A 94 46.51 -120.04 -1.82
CA GLU A 94 45.86 -119.24 -0.78
C GLU A 94 46.40 -117.79 -0.73
N ILE A 95 47.71 -117.60 -0.87
CA ILE A 95 48.33 -116.27 -0.99
C ILE A 95 47.83 -115.55 -2.25
N SER A 96 47.72 -116.25 -3.38
CA SER A 96 47.22 -115.67 -4.63
C SER A 96 45.76 -115.24 -4.50
N GLU A 97 44.91 -116.05 -3.88
CA GLU A 97 43.50 -115.75 -3.64
C GLU A 97 43.32 -114.57 -2.68
N LEU A 98 44.08 -114.55 -1.57
CA LEU A 98 44.05 -113.45 -0.61
C LEU A 98 44.55 -112.14 -1.23
N LYS A 99 45.61 -112.19 -2.06
CA LYS A 99 46.08 -111.01 -2.80
C LYS A 99 45.02 -110.49 -3.76
N ALA A 100 44.41 -111.36 -4.55
CA ALA A 100 43.33 -110.96 -5.46
C ALA A 100 42.13 -110.35 -4.71
N LYS A 101 41.77 -110.91 -3.55
CA LYS A 101 40.69 -110.37 -2.72
C LYS A 101 41.01 -109.01 -2.12
N ILE A 102 42.25 -108.81 -1.65
CA ILE A 102 42.74 -107.51 -1.15
C ILE A 102 42.73 -106.48 -2.28
N GLU A 103 43.27 -106.82 -3.46
CA GLU A 103 43.28 -105.92 -4.61
C GLU A 103 41.85 -105.55 -5.04
N SER A 104 40.93 -106.51 -5.07
CA SER A 104 39.52 -106.26 -5.34
C SER A 104 38.89 -105.33 -4.29
N MET A 105 39.12 -105.56 -3.00
CA MET A 105 38.59 -104.69 -1.93
C MET A 105 39.17 -103.27 -1.99
N VAL A 106 40.47 -103.15 -2.29
CA VAL A 106 41.12 -101.84 -2.46
C VAL A 106 40.53 -101.10 -3.65
N GLN A 107 40.30 -101.79 -4.78
CA GLN A 107 39.65 -101.19 -5.94
C GLN A 107 38.21 -100.77 -5.65
N THR A 108 37.40 -101.60 -4.99
CA THR A 108 36.01 -101.25 -4.65
C THR A 108 35.95 -100.05 -3.71
N ASN A 109 36.78 -100.03 -2.65
CA ASN A 109 36.82 -98.91 -1.72
C ASN A 109 37.32 -97.63 -2.40
N ALA A 110 38.30 -97.72 -3.29
CA ALA A 110 38.78 -96.57 -4.06
C ALA A 110 37.69 -96.01 -4.99
N LEU A 111 36.91 -96.87 -5.63
CA LEU A 111 35.78 -96.48 -6.48
C LEU A 111 34.63 -95.87 -5.66
N GLU A 112 34.30 -96.42 -4.50
CA GLU A 112 33.28 -95.88 -3.59
C GLU A 112 33.69 -94.50 -3.07
N LEU A 113 34.94 -94.34 -2.59
CA LEU A 113 35.50 -93.05 -2.16
C LEU A 113 35.50 -92.02 -3.30
N ALA A 114 35.92 -92.41 -4.50
CA ALA A 114 35.89 -91.54 -5.67
C ALA A 114 34.45 -91.12 -6.02
N GLY A 115 33.49 -92.04 -5.91
CA GLY A 115 32.07 -91.78 -6.13
C GLY A 115 31.47 -90.81 -5.10
N GLU A 116 31.80 -90.97 -3.82
CA GLU A 116 31.36 -90.05 -2.75
C GLU A 116 32.00 -88.67 -2.88
N LEU A 117 33.30 -88.59 -3.19
CA LEU A 117 33.99 -87.33 -3.47
C LEU A 117 33.36 -86.60 -4.66
N ALA A 118 33.09 -87.32 -5.77
CA ALA A 118 32.43 -86.73 -6.93
C ALA A 118 31.01 -86.21 -6.62
N LYS A 119 30.26 -86.89 -5.73
CA LYS A 119 28.96 -86.40 -5.25
C LYS A 119 29.10 -85.13 -4.41
N LYS A 120 30.03 -85.10 -3.45
CA LYS A 120 30.30 -83.91 -2.64
C LYS A 120 30.80 -82.73 -3.47
N ASP A 121 31.68 -82.97 -4.44
CA ASP A 121 32.18 -81.93 -5.34
C ASP A 121 31.07 -81.34 -6.21
N LYS A 122 30.14 -82.17 -6.70
CA LYS A 122 28.93 -81.69 -7.41
C LYS A 122 28.04 -80.85 -6.50
N GLU A 123 27.84 -81.27 -5.27
CA GLU A 123 27.00 -80.54 -4.31
C GLU A 123 27.64 -79.21 -3.90
N ILE A 124 28.94 -79.18 -3.63
CA ILE A 124 29.72 -77.97 -3.35
C ILE A 124 29.65 -77.02 -4.55
N SER A 125 29.79 -77.52 -5.78
CA SER A 125 29.68 -76.70 -6.99
C SER A 125 28.28 -76.08 -7.13
N LYS A 126 27.23 -76.86 -6.87
CA LYS A 126 25.84 -76.39 -6.91
C LYS A 126 25.55 -75.35 -5.83
N LEU A 127 26.01 -75.57 -4.59
CA LEU A 127 25.87 -74.63 -3.48
C LEU A 127 26.64 -73.33 -3.76
N LYS A 128 27.88 -73.41 -4.26
CA LYS A 128 28.66 -72.22 -4.65
C LYS A 128 27.95 -71.41 -5.75
N SER A 129 27.41 -72.08 -6.77
CA SER A 129 26.64 -71.41 -7.82
C SER A 129 25.39 -70.73 -7.26
N THR A 130 24.64 -71.40 -6.39
CA THR A 130 23.44 -70.85 -5.75
C THR A 130 23.76 -69.66 -4.85
N ILE A 131 24.83 -69.74 -4.06
CA ILE A 131 25.31 -68.64 -3.21
C ILE A 131 25.74 -67.45 -4.07
N SER A 132 26.45 -67.67 -5.18
CA SER A 132 26.82 -66.61 -6.11
C SER A 132 25.59 -65.93 -6.69
N GLN A 133 24.64 -66.71 -7.22
CA GLN A 133 23.39 -66.17 -7.78
C GLN A 133 22.57 -65.40 -6.74
N SER A 134 22.47 -65.91 -5.50
CA SER A 134 21.78 -65.22 -4.41
C SER A 134 22.48 -63.92 -4.03
N LYS A 135 23.82 -63.89 -4.04
CA LYS A 135 24.61 -62.69 -3.77
C LYS A 135 24.41 -61.64 -4.87
N ASP A 136 24.46 -62.06 -6.13
CA ASP A 136 24.24 -61.18 -7.28
C ASP A 136 22.81 -60.61 -7.27
N THR A 137 21.81 -61.45 -6.97
CA THR A 137 20.40 -61.01 -6.85
C THR A 137 20.22 -60.00 -5.72
N CYS A 138 20.82 -60.25 -4.56
CA CYS A 138 20.78 -59.32 -3.42
C CYS A 138 21.48 -58.00 -3.77
N GLN A 139 22.62 -58.07 -4.44
CA GLN A 139 23.37 -56.88 -4.87
C GLN A 139 22.59 -56.05 -5.90
N ILE A 140 21.90 -56.70 -6.85
CA ILE A 140 21.01 -56.02 -7.80
C ILE A 140 19.85 -55.34 -7.06
N ALA A 141 19.17 -56.04 -6.14
CA ALA A 141 18.06 -55.47 -5.38
C ALA A 141 18.50 -54.25 -4.54
N VAL A 142 19.67 -54.32 -3.90
CA VAL A 142 20.25 -53.19 -3.16
C VAL A 142 20.56 -52.01 -4.08
N LEU A 143 21.13 -52.27 -5.26
CA LEU A 143 21.44 -51.21 -6.23
C LEU A 143 20.17 -50.56 -6.80
N GLU A 144 19.13 -51.35 -7.08
CA GLU A 144 17.84 -50.81 -7.53
C GLU A 144 17.18 -49.94 -6.47
N GLU A 145 17.14 -50.36 -5.21
CA GLU A 145 16.59 -49.55 -4.11
C GLU A 145 17.44 -48.30 -3.84
N GLN A 146 18.76 -48.39 -3.91
CA GLN A 146 19.63 -47.21 -3.84
C GLN A 146 19.33 -46.23 -4.98
N ARG A 147 19.11 -46.72 -6.20
CA ARG A 147 18.80 -45.88 -7.35
C ARG A 147 17.45 -45.20 -7.20
N LYS A 148 16.41 -45.93 -6.78
CA LYS A 148 15.08 -45.35 -6.48
C LYS A 148 15.16 -44.28 -5.39
N ALA A 149 15.90 -44.54 -4.32
CA ALA A 149 16.12 -43.57 -3.25
C ALA A 149 16.86 -42.33 -3.75
N GLN A 150 17.87 -42.50 -4.61
CA GLN A 150 18.64 -41.40 -5.19
C GLN A 150 17.80 -40.56 -6.16
N ASP A 151 16.95 -41.19 -6.98
CA ASP A 151 16.05 -40.50 -7.90
C ASP A 151 14.98 -39.71 -7.13
N ALA A 152 14.40 -40.31 -6.08
CA ALA A 152 13.46 -39.63 -5.19
C ALA A 152 14.10 -38.45 -4.43
N LEU A 153 15.37 -38.58 -4.03
CA LEU A 153 16.13 -37.48 -3.43
C LEU A 153 16.35 -36.35 -4.44
N LYS A 154 16.81 -36.67 -5.66
CA LYS A 154 16.98 -35.66 -6.73
C LYS A 154 15.69 -34.93 -7.05
N GLU A 155 14.55 -35.64 -7.10
CA GLU A 155 13.26 -35.01 -7.35
C GLU A 155 12.87 -34.04 -6.24
N LYS A 156 13.07 -34.43 -4.98
CA LYS A 156 12.88 -33.54 -3.81
C LYS A 156 13.83 -32.35 -3.83
N GLU A 157 15.11 -32.56 -4.15
CA GLU A 157 16.12 -31.50 -4.26
C GLU A 157 15.72 -30.47 -5.32
N ASN A 158 15.29 -30.94 -6.50
CA ASN A 158 14.80 -30.09 -7.58
C ASN A 158 13.56 -29.30 -7.15
N LYS A 159 12.62 -29.95 -6.45
CA LYS A 159 11.41 -29.29 -5.91
C LYS A 159 11.77 -28.22 -4.89
N ILE A 160 12.75 -28.49 -4.02
CA ILE A 160 13.23 -27.53 -3.02
C ILE A 160 13.85 -26.32 -3.71
N VAL A 161 14.69 -26.52 -4.73
CA VAL A 161 15.31 -25.44 -5.50
C VAL A 161 14.24 -24.59 -6.20
N GLU A 162 13.27 -25.23 -6.85
CA GLU A 162 12.15 -24.55 -7.53
C GLU A 162 11.32 -23.73 -6.54
N LEU A 163 10.86 -24.34 -5.44
CA LEU A 163 10.08 -23.66 -4.40
C LEU A 163 10.86 -22.53 -3.75
N THR A 164 12.14 -22.73 -3.47
CA THR A 164 13.01 -21.68 -2.88
C THR A 164 13.17 -20.51 -3.84
N GLY A 165 13.31 -20.78 -5.15
CA GLY A 165 13.31 -19.77 -6.20
C GLY A 165 12.02 -18.97 -6.23
N MET A 166 10.87 -19.65 -6.25
CA MET A 166 9.55 -19.01 -6.25
C MET A 166 9.30 -18.16 -5.00
N VAL A 167 9.66 -18.65 -3.81
CA VAL A 167 9.52 -17.92 -2.55
C VAL A 167 10.40 -16.66 -2.55
N ASN A 168 11.65 -16.75 -3.01
CA ASN A 168 12.53 -15.60 -3.11
C ASN A 168 12.03 -14.57 -4.13
N GLN A 169 11.51 -15.03 -5.27
CA GLN A 169 10.90 -14.14 -6.27
C GLN A 169 9.68 -13.41 -5.69
N GLN A 170 8.75 -14.13 -5.06
CA GLN A 170 7.58 -13.51 -4.42
C GLN A 170 7.98 -12.51 -3.32
N LYS A 171 8.99 -12.85 -2.51
CA LYS A 171 9.48 -11.95 -1.46
C LYS A 171 10.06 -10.66 -2.05
N ASN A 172 10.83 -10.77 -3.13
CA ASN A 172 11.38 -9.60 -3.83
C ASN A 172 10.28 -8.76 -4.48
N GLU A 173 9.31 -9.38 -5.16
CA GLU A 173 8.15 -8.67 -5.74
C GLU A 173 7.31 -7.95 -4.67
N ALA A 174 7.07 -8.60 -3.53
CA ALA A 174 6.36 -7.99 -2.41
C ALA A 174 7.12 -6.79 -1.84
N ALA A 175 8.44 -6.90 -1.63
CA ALA A 175 9.27 -5.80 -1.16
C ALA A 175 9.30 -4.62 -2.16
N LEU A 176 9.34 -4.91 -3.47
CA LEU A 176 9.27 -3.91 -4.53
C LEU A 176 7.92 -3.18 -4.52
N ARG A 177 6.80 -3.91 -4.36
CA ARG A 177 5.47 -3.31 -4.21
C ARG A 177 5.38 -2.43 -2.96
N GLU A 178 5.87 -2.91 -1.82
CA GLU A 178 5.83 -2.14 -0.57
C GLU A 178 6.61 -0.83 -0.69
N ASN A 179 7.82 -0.87 -1.26
CA ASN A 179 8.62 0.33 -1.48
C ASN A 179 7.96 1.29 -2.47
N ASN A 180 7.41 0.80 -3.58
CA ASN A 180 6.71 1.64 -4.56
C ASN A 180 5.49 2.33 -3.94
N ILE A 181 4.74 1.63 -3.10
CA ILE A 181 3.61 2.19 -2.36
C ILE A 181 4.08 3.28 -1.40
N LYS A 182 5.13 3.03 -0.60
CA LYS A 182 5.70 4.02 0.32
C LYS A 182 6.16 5.28 -0.42
N GLU A 183 6.94 5.13 -1.48
CA GLU A 183 7.46 6.25 -2.26
C GLU A 183 6.33 7.08 -2.88
N THR A 184 5.28 6.42 -3.39
CA THR A 184 4.10 7.10 -3.93
C THR A 184 3.38 7.92 -2.85
N TYR A 185 3.19 7.35 -1.66
CA TYR A 185 2.57 8.07 -0.54
C TYR A 185 3.44 9.21 -0.02
N GLU A 186 4.77 9.05 0.06
CA GLU A 186 5.70 10.10 0.44
C GLU A 186 5.63 11.29 -0.52
N ILE A 187 5.58 11.05 -1.83
CA ILE A 187 5.40 12.10 -2.84
C ILE A 187 4.05 12.81 -2.66
N GLN A 188 2.97 12.07 -2.43
CA GLN A 188 1.65 12.67 -2.22
C GLN A 188 1.60 13.52 -0.94
N LEU A 189 2.17 13.01 0.16
CA LEU A 189 2.28 13.75 1.42
C LEU A 189 3.09 15.02 1.25
N LYS A 190 4.23 14.95 0.54
CA LYS A 190 5.06 16.12 0.27
C LYS A 190 4.30 17.18 -0.53
N LYS A 191 3.61 16.79 -1.61
CA LYS A 191 2.76 17.71 -2.40
C LYS A 191 1.65 18.35 -1.55
N LYS A 192 1.01 17.57 -0.68
CA LYS A 192 -0.04 18.08 0.22
C LYS A 192 0.54 19.04 1.26
N GLN A 193 1.72 18.76 1.78
CA GLN A 193 2.40 19.66 2.72
C GLN A 193 2.80 20.97 2.03
N GLU A 194 3.31 20.91 0.80
CA GLU A 194 3.62 22.11 0.00
C GLU A 194 2.36 22.96 -0.27
N GLU A 195 1.21 22.34 -0.57
CA GLU A 195 -0.08 23.05 -0.67
C GLU A 195 -0.47 23.73 0.65
N VAL A 196 -0.37 23.01 1.77
CA VAL A 196 -0.68 23.56 3.10
C VAL A 196 0.22 24.74 3.43
N ASP A 197 1.51 24.63 3.18
CA ASP A 197 2.49 25.69 3.44
C ASP A 197 2.22 26.91 2.55
N TYR A 198 1.85 26.71 1.28
CA TYR A 198 1.42 27.77 0.38
C TYR A 198 0.20 28.53 0.93
N TYR A 199 -0.86 27.82 1.33
CA TYR A 199 -2.06 28.47 1.87
C TYR A 199 -1.78 29.13 3.23
N LYS A 200 -0.87 28.58 4.03
CA LYS A 200 -0.45 29.17 5.30
C LYS A 200 0.34 30.46 5.08
N ASP A 201 1.26 30.49 4.11
CA ASP A 201 1.99 31.71 3.72
C ASP A 201 1.03 32.75 3.12
N LEU A 202 0.10 32.33 2.24
CA LEU A 202 -0.94 33.20 1.69
C LEU A 202 -1.81 33.81 2.81
N LYS A 203 -2.27 32.99 3.77
CA LYS A 203 -3.03 33.46 4.94
C LYS A 203 -2.21 34.42 5.81
N THR A 204 -0.90 34.19 5.95
CA THR A 204 -0.01 35.03 6.77
C THR A 204 0.32 36.36 6.09
N ARG A 205 0.49 36.37 4.76
CA ARG A 205 0.71 37.60 3.96
C ARG A 205 -0.54 38.46 3.87
N MET A 206 -1.73 37.85 3.92
CA MET A 206 -3.00 38.56 4.11
C MET A 206 -3.15 38.97 5.59
N SER A 207 -2.35 39.96 6.02
CA SER A 207 -2.40 40.57 7.35
C SER A 207 -3.83 40.94 7.79
N THR A 208 -4.10 40.93 9.10
CA THR A 208 -5.40 41.24 9.72
C THR A 208 -6.03 42.55 9.27
N LYS A 209 -5.21 43.52 8.84
CA LYS A 209 -5.67 44.78 8.25
C LYS A 209 -6.14 44.63 6.80
N MET A 210 -5.44 43.80 6.01
CA MET A 210 -5.86 43.47 4.65
C MET A 210 -7.17 42.69 4.66
N VAL A 211 -7.47 41.84 5.63
CA VAL A 211 -8.71 41.03 5.64
C VAL A 211 -9.97 41.87 5.94
N GLY A 212 -9.88 42.87 6.82
CA GLY A 212 -10.93 43.89 7.01
C GLY A 212 -11.08 44.81 5.79
N GLU A 213 -9.96 45.35 5.28
CA GLU A 213 -9.94 46.11 4.03
C GLU A 213 -10.40 45.26 2.83
N THR A 214 -10.19 43.93 2.84
CA THR A 214 -10.59 43.02 1.74
C THR A 214 -12.09 42.92 1.66
N LEU A 215 -12.81 42.88 2.78
CA LEU A 215 -14.29 42.82 2.73
C LEU A 215 -14.85 44.14 2.19
N GLU A 216 -14.32 45.27 2.62
CA GLU A 216 -14.70 46.60 2.13
C GLU A 216 -14.34 46.80 0.64
N ILE A 217 -13.12 46.43 0.25
CA ILE A 217 -12.64 46.47 -1.14
C ILE A 217 -13.46 45.52 -2.01
N HIS A 218 -13.78 44.32 -1.52
CA HIS A 218 -14.60 43.35 -2.24
C HIS A 218 -16.00 43.92 -2.51
N CYS A 219 -16.70 44.39 -1.47
CA CYS A 219 -18.04 44.97 -1.64
C CYS A 219 -18.01 46.21 -2.56
N SER A 220 -16.99 47.06 -2.44
CA SER A 220 -16.79 48.21 -3.32
C SER A 220 -16.52 47.80 -4.78
N THR A 221 -15.71 46.76 -4.99
CA THR A 221 -15.40 46.24 -6.34
C THR A 221 -16.63 45.59 -6.96
N GLU A 222 -17.37 44.79 -6.22
CA GLU A 222 -18.62 44.17 -6.69
C GLU A 222 -19.68 45.22 -7.04
N PHE A 223 -19.81 46.27 -6.22
CA PHE A 223 -20.70 47.40 -6.55
C PHE A 223 -20.25 48.11 -7.83
N ASN A 224 -18.96 48.45 -7.95
CA ASN A 224 -18.44 49.12 -9.14
C ASN A 224 -18.55 48.26 -10.41
N ARG A 225 -18.45 46.93 -10.31
CA ARG A 225 -18.71 46.02 -11.42
C ARG A 225 -20.17 46.10 -11.89
N MET A 226 -21.10 46.26 -10.95
CA MET A 226 -22.54 46.33 -11.20
C MET A 226 -23.06 47.77 -11.35
N ARG A 227 -22.16 48.76 -11.39
CA ARG A 227 -22.48 50.19 -11.53
C ARG A 227 -23.37 50.52 -12.74
N PRO A 228 -23.29 49.84 -13.89
CA PRO A 228 -24.23 50.08 -14.99
C PRO A 228 -25.71 49.85 -14.64
N LEU A 229 -26.03 49.07 -13.61
CA LEU A 229 -27.40 48.85 -13.13
C LEU A 229 -27.92 49.99 -12.23
N PHE A 230 -27.01 50.81 -11.69
CA PHE A 230 -27.31 51.91 -10.76
C PHE A 230 -26.65 53.21 -11.26
N PRO A 231 -27.05 53.73 -12.44
CA PRO A 231 -26.33 54.83 -13.11
C PRO A 231 -26.31 56.14 -12.31
N ASN A 232 -27.35 56.40 -11.51
CA ASN A 232 -27.50 57.63 -10.73
C ASN A 232 -27.12 57.44 -9.25
N ALA A 233 -26.64 56.25 -8.87
CA ALA A 233 -26.38 55.93 -7.48
C ALA A 233 -25.04 56.49 -7.02
N TYR A 234 -25.06 57.06 -5.82
CA TYR A 234 -23.91 57.45 -5.02
C TYR A 234 -23.55 56.30 -4.07
N PHE A 235 -22.30 55.85 -4.12
CA PHE A 235 -21.76 54.84 -3.21
C PHE A 235 -20.31 55.18 -2.87
N GLU A 236 -20.08 55.64 -1.65
CA GLU A 236 -18.76 56.07 -1.17
C GLU A 236 -18.59 55.78 0.33
N LYS A 237 -17.35 55.84 0.82
CA LYS A 237 -17.05 55.71 2.25
C LYS A 237 -17.56 56.91 3.04
N ASP A 238 -18.08 56.68 4.25
CA ASP A 238 -18.49 57.77 5.15
C ASP A 238 -17.27 58.43 5.82
N ASN A 239 -16.74 59.47 5.16
CA ASN A 239 -15.59 60.21 5.66
C ASN A 239 -15.94 61.36 6.62
N ASP A 240 -17.23 61.63 6.85
CA ASP A 240 -17.66 62.78 7.66
C ASP A 240 -17.84 62.38 9.14
N ALA A 241 -16.82 62.69 9.94
CA ALA A 241 -16.69 62.34 11.35
C ALA A 241 -17.42 63.27 12.33
N SER A 242 -18.22 64.21 11.83
CA SER A 242 -18.77 65.34 12.60
C SER A 242 -19.64 64.96 13.81
N GLY A 243 -20.09 63.71 13.94
CA GLY A 243 -20.90 63.18 15.05
C GLY A 243 -20.22 62.15 15.98
N GLY A 244 -18.93 61.83 15.80
CA GLY A 244 -18.20 60.88 16.67
C GLY A 244 -18.42 59.39 16.38
N SER A 245 -19.29 59.04 15.44
CA SER A 245 -19.44 57.66 14.92
C SER A 245 -19.43 57.68 13.39
N LYS A 246 -18.78 56.66 12.80
CA LYS A 246 -18.56 56.49 11.36
C LYS A 246 -19.15 55.15 10.95
N GLY A 247 -19.98 55.16 9.92
CA GLY A 247 -20.30 53.96 9.14
C GLY A 247 -19.21 53.68 8.10
N ASP A 248 -19.26 52.52 7.44
CA ASP A 248 -18.23 52.16 6.46
C ASP A 248 -18.57 52.72 5.07
N PHE A 249 -19.82 52.54 4.60
CA PHE A 249 -20.28 53.05 3.30
C PHE A 249 -21.70 53.60 3.35
N ILE A 250 -21.97 54.60 2.52
CA ILE A 250 -23.31 55.14 2.30
C ILE A 250 -23.70 54.92 0.84
N PHE A 251 -24.86 54.30 0.63
CA PHE A 251 -25.50 54.21 -0.67
C PHE A 251 -26.70 55.16 -0.72
N ARG A 252 -26.82 55.94 -1.80
CA ARG A 252 -28.01 56.75 -2.10
C ARG A 252 -28.29 56.64 -3.59
N ASP A 253 -29.54 56.49 -3.98
CA ASP A 253 -29.91 56.52 -5.39
C ASP A 253 -31.00 57.55 -5.66
N TYR A 254 -30.94 58.13 -6.85
CA TYR A 254 -31.71 59.30 -7.24
C TYR A 254 -32.38 59.08 -8.60
N GLU A 255 -33.60 59.59 -8.71
CA GLU A 255 -34.33 59.66 -9.97
C GLU A 255 -34.95 61.05 -10.08
N ASP A 256 -34.65 61.74 -11.18
CA ASP A 256 -35.02 63.16 -11.42
C ASP A 256 -34.68 64.12 -10.25
N GLY A 257 -33.60 63.83 -9.50
CA GLY A 257 -33.16 64.63 -8.36
C GLY A 257 -33.86 64.32 -7.02
N PHE A 258 -34.78 63.36 -6.98
CA PHE A 258 -35.39 62.86 -5.74
C PHE A 258 -34.63 61.63 -5.23
N GLU A 259 -34.16 61.70 -3.97
CA GLU A 259 -33.66 60.53 -3.26
C GLU A 259 -34.84 59.61 -2.92
N TYR A 260 -34.86 58.42 -3.51
CA TYR A 260 -35.93 57.45 -3.25
C TYR A 260 -35.46 56.29 -2.36
N ILE A 261 -34.15 56.14 -2.18
CA ILE A 261 -33.55 55.13 -1.32
C ILE A 261 -32.20 55.59 -0.78
N SER A 262 -31.96 55.31 0.50
CA SER A 262 -30.66 55.46 1.13
C SER A 262 -30.38 54.32 2.11
N ILE A 263 -29.15 53.81 2.07
CA ILE A 263 -28.73 52.64 2.86
C ILE A 263 -27.40 52.97 3.54
N MET A 264 -27.35 52.79 4.85
CA MET A 264 -26.13 52.82 5.64
C MET A 264 -25.56 51.41 5.76
N PHE A 265 -24.27 51.24 5.46
CA PHE A 265 -23.57 49.97 5.57
C PHE A 265 -22.49 50.00 6.66
N GLU A 266 -22.45 48.93 7.45
CA GLU A 266 -21.29 48.58 8.30
C GLU A 266 -20.81 47.19 7.89
N MET A 267 -19.50 47.00 7.81
CA MET A 267 -18.85 45.76 7.40
C MET A 267 -18.07 45.18 8.58
N LYS A 268 -18.25 43.89 8.85
CA LYS A 268 -17.56 43.16 9.92
C LYS A 268 -16.98 41.86 9.43
N ASN A 269 -15.70 41.65 9.71
CA ASN A 269 -15.00 40.42 9.40
C ASN A 269 -14.66 39.66 10.68
N GLU A 270 -14.71 38.33 10.62
CA GLU A 270 -14.28 37.50 11.75
C GLU A 270 -12.75 37.43 11.76
N MET A 271 -12.15 37.90 12.85
CA MET A 271 -10.73 37.65 13.10
C MET A 271 -10.57 36.36 13.88
N ASP A 272 -9.70 35.47 13.39
CA ASP A 272 -9.23 34.27 14.10
C ASP A 272 -8.36 34.58 15.35
N GLN A 273 -8.09 35.86 15.68
CA GLN A 273 -7.05 36.24 16.65
C GLN A 273 -7.49 37.09 17.86
N THR A 274 -8.75 37.52 17.98
CA THR A 274 -9.21 38.24 19.17
C THR A 274 -9.78 37.28 20.21
N ALA A 275 -9.31 37.41 21.46
CA ALA A 275 -9.71 36.58 22.61
C ALA A 275 -11.21 36.64 22.95
N THR A 276 -11.96 37.58 22.37
CA THR A 276 -13.42 37.67 22.48
C THR A 276 -14.03 37.73 21.07
N LYS A 277 -14.88 36.75 20.75
CA LYS A 277 -15.69 36.76 19.53
C LYS A 277 -16.85 37.73 19.70
N HIS A 278 -16.93 38.76 18.88
CA HIS A 278 -18.08 39.66 18.83
C HIS A 278 -19.24 39.00 18.07
N LYS A 279 -20.46 39.28 18.50
CA LYS A 279 -21.68 38.83 17.83
C LYS A 279 -22.21 39.91 16.90
N ASN A 280 -23.03 39.53 15.92
CA ASN A 280 -23.68 40.49 15.03
C ASN A 280 -24.55 41.51 15.79
N GLU A 281 -25.19 41.07 16.88
CA GLU A 281 -26.05 41.93 17.71
C GLU A 281 -25.30 43.10 18.36
N ASP A 282 -23.99 42.96 18.61
CA ASP A 282 -23.16 43.98 19.28
C ASP A 282 -23.05 45.27 18.45
N PHE A 283 -23.24 45.18 17.13
CA PHE A 283 -23.05 46.30 16.19
C PHE A 283 -24.35 46.98 15.76
N LEU A 284 -25.51 46.35 15.99
CA LEU A 284 -26.80 46.83 15.46
C LEU A 284 -27.18 48.21 16.01
N LYS A 285 -26.90 48.46 17.30
CA LYS A 285 -27.21 49.74 17.94
C LYS A 285 -26.43 50.90 17.31
N LYS A 286 -25.11 50.73 17.19
CA LYS A 286 -24.22 51.73 16.59
C LYS A 286 -24.64 52.03 15.15
N LEU A 287 -24.90 50.98 14.36
CA LEU A 287 -25.32 51.11 12.97
C LEU A 287 -26.67 51.85 12.83
N ASP A 288 -27.63 51.63 13.74
CA ASP A 288 -28.90 52.36 13.73
C ASP A 288 -28.72 53.85 14.10
N ASP A 289 -27.82 54.15 15.04
CA ASP A 289 -27.46 55.52 15.41
C ASP A 289 -26.81 56.25 14.21
N ASP A 290 -25.88 55.59 13.51
CA ASP A 290 -25.25 56.11 12.29
C ASP A 290 -26.26 56.34 11.16
N ARG A 291 -27.19 55.38 10.96
CA ARG A 291 -28.29 55.50 10.01
C ARG A 291 -29.15 56.72 10.28
N LYS A 292 -29.54 56.96 11.54
CA LYS A 292 -30.34 58.13 11.94
C LYS A 292 -29.59 59.44 11.77
N ALA A 293 -28.32 59.49 12.18
CA ALA A 293 -27.48 60.67 12.05
C ALA A 293 -27.32 61.10 10.60
N LYS A 294 -27.12 60.14 9.69
CA LYS A 294 -26.97 60.38 8.24
C LYS A 294 -28.30 60.37 7.49
N LYS A 295 -29.44 60.28 8.18
CA LYS A 295 -30.79 60.24 7.60
C LYS A 295 -30.95 59.20 6.49
N CYS A 296 -30.38 58.01 6.68
CA CYS A 296 -30.54 56.90 5.75
C CYS A 296 -31.83 56.12 6.05
N GLU A 297 -32.50 55.65 5.01
CA GLU A 297 -33.74 54.87 5.14
C GLU A 297 -33.49 53.49 5.75
N PHE A 298 -32.48 52.77 5.26
CA PHE A 298 -32.12 51.41 5.65
C PHE A 298 -30.77 51.36 6.33
N ALA A 299 -30.56 50.34 7.17
CA ALA A 299 -29.26 49.95 7.69
C ALA A 299 -28.97 48.49 7.37
N VAL A 300 -27.75 48.21 6.92
CA VAL A 300 -27.33 46.86 6.54
C VAL A 300 -25.96 46.56 7.13
N LEU A 301 -25.91 45.53 7.97
CA LEU A 301 -24.67 44.97 8.49
C LEU A 301 -24.21 43.84 7.55
N VAL A 302 -23.08 44.03 6.88
CA VAL A 302 -22.42 42.99 6.08
C VAL A 302 -21.41 42.27 6.97
N SER A 303 -21.67 41.01 7.30
CA SER A 303 -20.89 40.33 8.33
C SER A 303 -20.42 38.94 7.94
N LEU A 304 -19.15 38.66 8.25
CA LEU A 304 -18.55 37.32 8.28
C LEU A 304 -18.47 36.74 9.71
N LEU A 305 -19.00 37.44 10.72
CA LEU A 305 -19.06 36.95 12.11
C LEU A 305 -20.03 35.79 12.28
N GLU A 306 -19.82 34.99 13.32
CA GLU A 306 -20.70 33.86 13.66
C GLU A 306 -20.91 32.88 12.48
N PRO A 307 -19.84 32.28 11.91
CA PRO A 307 -19.93 31.43 10.73
C PRO A 307 -20.70 30.14 11.00
N GLU A 308 -20.76 29.69 12.26
CA GLU A 308 -21.52 28.51 12.69
C GLU A 308 -23.01 28.82 12.95
N SER A 309 -23.45 30.08 12.84
CA SER A 309 -24.84 30.45 13.11
C SER A 309 -25.76 30.08 11.95
N GLU A 310 -26.64 29.11 12.18
CA GLU A 310 -27.66 28.70 11.20
C GLU A 310 -28.52 29.88 10.74
N LEU A 311 -28.90 30.77 11.65
CA LEU A 311 -29.74 31.94 11.35
C LEU A 311 -29.10 32.85 10.32
N TYR A 312 -27.85 33.29 10.53
CA TYR A 312 -27.16 34.22 9.62
C TYR A 312 -26.64 33.54 8.35
N ASN A 313 -26.59 32.20 8.32
CA ASN A 313 -26.22 31.44 7.13
C ASN A 313 -27.40 31.25 6.16
N THR A 314 -28.64 31.53 6.57
CA THR A 314 -29.82 31.51 5.68
C THR A 314 -29.83 32.62 4.63
N GLY A 315 -28.97 33.64 4.78
CA GLY A 315 -28.70 34.64 3.76
C GLY A 315 -29.00 36.08 4.19
N ILE A 316 -30.24 36.53 3.99
CA ILE A 316 -30.69 37.87 4.39
C ILE A 316 -31.55 37.74 5.64
N VAL A 317 -31.06 38.26 6.77
CA VAL A 317 -31.78 38.24 8.05
C VAL A 317 -32.40 39.60 8.32
N ASP A 318 -33.72 39.63 8.49
CA ASP A 318 -34.46 40.84 8.85
C ASP A 318 -34.40 41.09 10.37
N MET A 319 -33.78 42.21 10.75
CA MET A 319 -33.66 42.66 12.13
C MET A 319 -34.60 43.85 12.44
N SER A 320 -35.60 44.09 11.59
CA SER A 320 -36.60 45.16 11.74
C SER A 320 -37.39 45.08 13.05
N HIS A 321 -37.50 43.89 13.65
CA HIS A 321 -38.13 43.69 14.95
C HIS A 321 -37.35 44.32 16.12
N ARG A 322 -36.04 44.57 15.96
CA ARG A 322 -35.21 45.28 16.95
C ARG A 322 -34.95 46.73 16.57
N TYR A 323 -34.55 46.96 15.31
CA TYR A 323 -34.26 48.29 14.77
C TYR A 323 -34.96 48.42 13.41
N PRO A 324 -35.87 49.40 13.21
CA PRO A 324 -36.66 49.48 11.98
C PRO A 324 -35.79 49.52 10.72
N LYS A 325 -36.14 48.71 9.70
CA LYS A 325 -35.45 48.66 8.40
C LYS A 325 -33.96 48.27 8.50
N MET A 326 -33.64 47.38 9.43
CA MET A 326 -32.29 46.84 9.68
C MET A 326 -32.16 45.43 9.11
N TYR A 327 -31.08 45.16 8.38
CA TYR A 327 -30.77 43.83 7.85
C TYR A 327 -29.35 43.39 8.22
N VAL A 328 -29.17 42.10 8.42
CA VAL A 328 -27.83 41.48 8.53
C VAL A 328 -27.67 40.53 7.36
N ILE A 329 -26.59 40.67 6.61
CA ILE A 329 -26.32 39.87 5.41
C ILE A 329 -24.89 39.34 5.38
N ARG A 330 -24.73 38.23 4.66
CA ARG A 330 -23.41 37.78 4.21
C ARG A 330 -22.99 38.53 2.93
N PRO A 331 -21.68 38.63 2.63
CA PRO A 331 -21.20 39.42 1.48
C PRO A 331 -21.79 39.02 0.13
N GLN A 332 -22.11 37.73 -0.07
CA GLN A 332 -22.74 37.24 -1.31
C GLN A 332 -24.13 37.81 -1.58
N PHE A 333 -24.83 38.32 -0.55
CA PHE A 333 -26.16 38.93 -0.69
C PHE A 333 -26.11 40.46 -0.82
N PHE A 334 -24.92 41.06 -0.86
CA PHE A 334 -24.73 42.52 -0.91
C PHE A 334 -25.44 43.16 -2.12
N ILE A 335 -25.09 42.73 -3.34
CA ILE A 335 -25.71 43.24 -4.57
C ILE A 335 -27.19 42.83 -4.67
N PRO A 336 -27.58 41.56 -4.41
CA PRO A 336 -28.99 41.17 -4.42
C PRO A 336 -29.89 42.02 -3.52
N LEU A 337 -29.45 42.32 -2.27
CA LEU A 337 -30.25 43.14 -1.35
C LEU A 337 -30.38 44.58 -1.86
N ILE A 338 -29.28 45.22 -2.31
CA ILE A 338 -29.34 46.57 -2.89
C ILE A 338 -30.31 46.60 -4.07
N THR A 339 -30.21 45.62 -4.97
CA THR A 339 -31.08 45.51 -6.15
C THR A 339 -32.55 45.41 -5.75
N LEU A 340 -32.86 44.56 -4.77
CA LEU A 340 -34.22 44.36 -4.27
C LEU A 340 -34.79 45.63 -3.64
N LEU A 341 -34.01 46.29 -2.78
CA LEU A 341 -34.43 47.52 -2.11
C LEU A 341 -34.65 48.64 -3.14
N VAL A 342 -33.73 48.80 -4.10
CA VAL A 342 -33.85 49.78 -5.20
C VAL A 342 -35.14 49.54 -6.00
N GLN A 343 -35.39 48.31 -6.44
CA GLN A 343 -36.59 47.98 -7.21
C GLN A 343 -37.89 48.23 -6.42
N THR A 344 -37.87 47.98 -5.12
CA THR A 344 -39.02 48.18 -4.24
C THR A 344 -39.27 49.67 -4.01
N SER A 345 -38.21 50.44 -3.74
CA SER A 345 -38.32 51.87 -3.48
C SER A 345 -38.68 52.67 -4.73
N LYS A 346 -38.26 52.26 -5.94
CA LYS A 346 -38.71 52.89 -7.20
C LYS A 346 -40.22 52.88 -7.38
N LYS A 347 -40.93 51.83 -6.95
CA LYS A 347 -42.41 51.82 -7.01
C LYS A 347 -43.06 52.88 -6.10
N SER A 348 -42.35 53.33 -5.08
CA SER A 348 -42.82 54.36 -4.16
C SER A 348 -42.56 55.78 -4.65
N ILE A 349 -41.69 55.97 -5.65
CA ILE A 349 -41.31 57.30 -6.15
C ILE A 349 -42.46 58.00 -6.86
N GLU A 350 -43.29 57.26 -7.61
CA GLU A 350 -44.46 57.82 -8.30
C GLU A 350 -45.43 58.44 -7.28
N TYR A 351 -45.64 57.77 -6.15
CA TYR A 351 -46.47 58.27 -5.06
C TYR A 351 -45.85 59.50 -4.39
N GLN A 352 -44.53 59.49 -4.11
CA GLN A 352 -43.85 60.65 -3.53
C GLN A 352 -43.88 61.86 -4.48
N ARG A 353 -43.72 61.64 -5.79
CA ARG A 353 -43.83 62.66 -6.83
C ARG A 353 -45.23 63.25 -6.87
N GLN A 354 -46.27 62.41 -6.89
CA GLN A 354 -47.66 62.88 -6.84
C GLN A 354 -47.95 63.67 -5.56
N LEU A 355 -47.42 63.23 -4.41
CA LEU A 355 -47.55 63.95 -3.14
C LEU A 355 -46.83 65.30 -3.16
N ALA A 356 -45.62 65.38 -3.74
CA ALA A 356 -44.86 66.61 -3.87
C ALA A 356 -45.58 67.62 -4.79
N ILE A 357 -46.14 67.15 -5.91
CA ILE A 357 -46.98 67.96 -6.81
C ILE A 357 -48.25 68.44 -6.09
N ALA A 358 -48.93 67.56 -5.35
CA ALA A 358 -50.13 67.93 -4.60
C ALA A 358 -49.81 68.96 -3.49
N ARG A 359 -48.66 68.82 -2.81
CA ARG A 359 -48.19 69.78 -1.80
C ARG A 359 -47.85 71.13 -2.42
N SER A 360 -47.14 71.16 -3.55
CA SER A 360 -46.82 72.43 -4.23
C SER A 360 -48.08 73.14 -4.72
N GLN A 361 -49.06 72.40 -5.25
CA GLN A 361 -50.39 72.93 -5.60
C GLN A 361 -51.13 73.48 -4.37
N SER A 362 -51.09 72.77 -3.24
CA SER A 362 -51.74 73.22 -2.00
C SER A 362 -51.10 74.50 -1.43
N VAL A 363 -49.78 74.62 -1.51
CA VAL A 363 -49.05 75.84 -1.09
C VAL A 363 -49.39 77.02 -2.01
N ASP A 364 -49.54 76.80 -3.31
CA ASP A 364 -49.93 77.86 -4.25
C ASP A 364 -51.37 78.34 -4.01
N VAL A 365 -52.31 77.42 -3.74
CA VAL A 365 -53.68 77.77 -3.34
C VAL A 365 -53.68 78.59 -2.05
N THR A 366 -52.90 78.18 -1.03
CA THR A 366 -52.81 78.91 0.24
C THR A 366 -52.21 80.31 0.06
N ASN A 367 -51.16 80.43 -0.77
CA ASN A 367 -50.56 81.71 -1.10
C ASN A 367 -51.51 82.60 -1.91
N PHE A 368 -52.27 82.03 -2.83
CA PHE A 368 -53.30 82.73 -3.59
C PHE A 368 -54.43 83.21 -2.68
N GLU A 369 -54.95 82.37 -1.78
CA GLU A 369 -55.96 82.76 -0.79
C GLU A 369 -55.47 83.88 0.12
N SER A 370 -54.23 83.79 0.60
CA SER A 370 -53.58 84.85 1.39
C SER A 370 -53.51 86.18 0.62
N ARG A 371 -53.05 86.15 -0.64
CA ARG A 371 -53.00 87.34 -1.51
C ARG A 371 -54.38 87.89 -1.83
N LEU A 372 -55.38 87.04 -2.02
CA LEU A 372 -56.75 87.44 -2.30
C LEU A 372 -57.40 88.09 -1.07
N ASN A 373 -57.14 87.57 0.13
CA ASN A 373 -57.59 88.18 1.39
C ASN A 373 -56.90 89.53 1.62
N ASP A 374 -55.59 89.64 1.42
CA ASP A 374 -54.86 90.92 1.50
C ASP A 374 -55.39 91.95 0.48
N PHE A 375 -55.68 91.52 -0.75
CA PHE A 375 -56.31 92.37 -1.75
C PHE A 375 -57.70 92.84 -1.31
N LYS A 376 -58.56 91.94 -0.83
CA LYS A 376 -59.90 92.28 -0.34
C LYS A 376 -59.84 93.28 0.80
N GLU A 377 -58.95 93.09 1.76
CA GLU A 377 -58.80 93.98 2.91
C GLU A 377 -58.31 95.37 2.48
N LYS A 378 -57.28 95.44 1.63
CA LYS A 378 -56.78 96.72 1.08
C LYS A 378 -57.83 97.41 0.22
N PHE A 379 -58.56 96.67 -0.62
CA PHE A 379 -59.64 97.21 -1.43
C PHE A 379 -60.77 97.76 -0.56
N ALA A 380 -61.22 97.02 0.45
CA ALA A 380 -62.25 97.46 1.38
C ALA A 380 -61.82 98.73 2.15
N ASN A 381 -60.57 98.80 2.61
CA ASN A 381 -60.06 99.97 3.31
C ASN A 381 -59.95 101.20 2.37
N ASN A 382 -59.44 101.01 1.15
CA ASN A 382 -59.38 102.08 0.15
C ASN A 382 -60.77 102.57 -0.26
N TYR A 383 -61.73 101.65 -0.43
CA TYR A 383 -63.12 101.99 -0.73
C TYR A 383 -63.76 102.76 0.41
N ARG A 384 -63.56 102.34 1.67
CA ARG A 384 -64.04 103.05 2.85
C ARG A 384 -63.45 104.46 2.94
N LEU A 385 -62.12 104.59 2.81
CA LEU A 385 -61.44 105.89 2.82
C LEU A 385 -61.91 106.80 1.69
N ALA A 386 -62.09 106.27 0.48
CA ALA A 386 -62.63 107.01 -0.64
C ALA A 386 -64.07 107.46 -0.37
N SER A 387 -64.92 106.57 0.16
CA SER A 387 -66.31 106.88 0.51
C SER A 387 -66.40 107.95 1.61
N GLU A 388 -65.55 107.88 2.64
CA GLU A 388 -65.47 108.87 3.70
C GLU A 388 -65.01 110.23 3.14
N LYS A 389 -63.95 110.26 2.33
CA LYS A 389 -63.50 111.50 1.67
C LYS A 389 -64.54 112.08 0.72
N PHE A 390 -65.24 111.24 -0.04
CA PHE A 390 -66.35 111.67 -0.88
C PHE A 390 -67.45 112.32 -0.04
N LYS A 391 -67.85 111.70 1.07
CA LYS A 391 -68.86 112.25 1.97
C LYS A 391 -68.42 113.59 2.56
N THR A 392 -67.18 113.68 3.05
CA THR A 392 -66.63 114.94 3.56
C THR A 392 -66.56 116.02 2.48
N ALA A 393 -66.22 115.66 1.24
CA ALA A 393 -66.19 116.62 0.13
C ALA A 393 -67.59 117.15 -0.21
N ILE A 394 -68.61 116.29 -0.19
CA ILE A 394 -70.01 116.70 -0.31
C ILE A 394 -70.41 117.63 0.83
N ASP A 395 -70.07 117.30 2.07
CA ASP A 395 -70.37 118.15 3.23
C ASP A 395 -69.68 119.54 3.12
N GLU A 396 -68.45 119.61 2.61
CA GLU A 396 -67.74 120.87 2.35
C GLU A 396 -68.35 121.67 1.18
N ILE A 397 -68.85 120.98 0.14
CA ILE A 397 -69.61 121.61 -0.95
C ILE A 397 -70.89 122.24 -0.37
N ASP A 398 -71.62 121.54 0.49
CA ASP A 398 -72.86 122.06 1.11
C ASP A 398 -72.58 123.27 2.01
N LYS A 399 -71.48 123.26 2.78
CA LYS A 399 -71.02 124.43 3.55
C LYS A 399 -70.69 125.60 2.63
N SER A 400 -70.01 125.35 1.51
CA SER A 400 -69.65 126.38 0.53
C SER A 400 -70.89 126.98 -0.13
N ILE A 401 -71.89 126.16 -0.49
CA ILE A 401 -73.19 126.60 -0.99
C ILE A 401 -73.88 127.49 0.06
N THR A 402 -73.87 127.07 1.32
CA THR A 402 -74.44 127.86 2.42
C THR A 402 -73.73 129.21 2.57
N HIS A 403 -72.41 129.24 2.41
CA HIS A 403 -71.63 130.49 2.46
C HIS A 403 -71.95 131.40 1.28
N LEU A 404 -72.05 130.85 0.06
CA LEU A 404 -72.45 131.59 -1.13
C LEU A 404 -73.89 132.15 -1.02
N GLN A 405 -74.81 131.40 -0.41
CA GLN A 405 -76.16 131.90 -0.10
C GLN A 405 -76.13 133.10 0.85
N LYS A 406 -75.31 133.05 1.92
CA LYS A 406 -75.12 134.20 2.82
C LYS A 406 -74.52 135.41 2.10
N ILE A 407 -73.54 135.21 1.23
CA ILE A 407 -72.96 136.29 0.41
C ILE A 407 -74.02 136.90 -0.51
N LYS A 408 -74.83 136.06 -1.17
CA LYS A 408 -75.96 136.51 -1.99
C LYS A 408 -76.96 137.33 -1.17
N GLU A 409 -77.34 136.87 0.03
CA GLU A 409 -78.25 137.62 0.92
C GLU A 409 -77.66 138.97 1.35
N ALA A 410 -76.37 139.01 1.68
CA ALA A 410 -75.68 140.26 2.02
C ALA A 410 -75.62 141.24 0.84
N LEU A 411 -75.39 140.75 -0.39
CA LEU A 411 -75.40 141.56 -1.60
C LEU A 411 -76.79 142.12 -1.90
N VAL A 412 -77.84 141.30 -1.83
CA VAL A 412 -79.23 141.74 -2.00
C VAL A 412 -79.63 142.72 -0.88
N GLY A 413 -79.16 142.48 0.35
CA GLY A 413 -79.32 143.41 1.47
C GLY A 413 -78.61 144.75 1.24
N SER A 414 -77.41 144.72 0.67
CA SER A 414 -76.65 145.91 0.27
C SER A 414 -77.36 146.69 -0.84
N GLU A 415 -77.86 146.00 -1.87
CA GLU A 415 -78.67 146.59 -2.93
C GLU A 415 -79.94 147.24 -2.36
N ARG A 416 -80.64 146.57 -1.43
CA ARG A 416 -81.80 147.14 -0.72
C ARG A 416 -81.41 148.39 0.06
N ASN A 417 -80.24 148.41 0.71
CA ASN A 417 -79.74 149.58 1.41
C ASN A 417 -79.37 150.73 0.46
N LEU A 418 -78.76 150.44 -0.68
CA LEU A 418 -78.49 151.42 -1.73
C LEU A 418 -79.79 151.98 -2.30
N ARG A 419 -80.81 151.14 -2.52
CA ARG A 419 -82.13 151.60 -2.92
C ARG A 419 -82.76 152.51 -1.88
N LEU A 420 -82.72 152.15 -0.60
CA LEU A 420 -83.20 153.01 0.49
C LEU A 420 -82.42 154.32 0.61
N ALA A 421 -81.11 154.30 0.35
CA ALA A 421 -80.28 155.49 0.30
C ALA A 421 -80.66 156.38 -0.89
N ASN A 422 -80.93 155.79 -2.06
CA ASN A 422 -81.41 156.50 -3.23
C ASN A 422 -82.81 157.10 -2.99
N ASP A 423 -83.75 156.33 -2.43
CA ASP A 423 -85.08 156.82 -2.05
C ASP A 423 -84.98 157.99 -1.04
N LYS A 424 -84.02 157.94 -0.12
CA LYS A 424 -83.73 159.06 0.80
C LYS A 424 -83.12 160.26 0.08
N ALA A 425 -82.25 160.04 -0.90
CA ALA A 425 -81.63 161.10 -1.69
C ALA A 425 -82.66 161.79 -2.61
N ASP A 426 -83.49 161.02 -3.32
CA ASP A 426 -84.61 161.54 -4.12
C ASP A 426 -85.65 162.25 -3.23
N GLY A 427 -85.79 161.80 -1.98
CA GLY A 427 -86.64 162.42 -0.97
C GLY A 427 -86.13 163.77 -0.42
N LEU A 428 -84.91 164.22 -0.76
CA LEU A 428 -84.33 165.51 -0.36
C LEU A 428 -84.83 166.63 -1.28
N THR A 429 -85.91 167.29 -0.89
CA THR A 429 -86.34 168.54 -1.50
C THR A 429 -85.75 169.73 -0.76
N ILE A 430 -85.49 170.86 -1.44
CA ILE A 430 -85.05 172.13 -0.83
C ILE A 430 -85.93 172.50 0.37
N LYS A 431 -87.24 172.20 0.28
CA LYS A 431 -88.22 172.41 1.35
C LYS A 431 -87.93 171.61 2.62
N LYS A 432 -87.41 170.37 2.49
CA LYS A 432 -86.96 169.56 3.64
C LYS A 432 -85.56 169.97 4.13
N LEU A 433 -84.65 170.32 3.21
CA LEU A 433 -83.30 170.79 3.55
C LEU A 433 -83.28 172.14 4.30
N THR A 434 -84.30 172.99 4.12
CA THR A 434 -84.40 174.33 4.74
C THR A 434 -85.41 174.41 5.89
N TYR A 435 -85.98 173.29 6.34
CA TYR A 435 -87.09 173.25 7.31
C TYR A 435 -86.77 173.95 8.65
N ASN A 436 -85.52 173.90 9.11
CA ASN A 436 -85.05 174.52 10.37
C ASN A 436 -83.99 175.62 10.18
N ASN A 437 -83.84 176.19 8.96
CA ASN A 437 -82.90 177.27 8.70
C ASN A 437 -83.63 178.47 8.06
N PRO A 438 -84.11 179.44 8.87
CA PRO A 438 -84.87 180.60 8.39
C PRO A 438 -84.08 181.43 7.38
N THR A 439 -82.78 181.64 7.63
CA THR A 439 -81.90 182.47 6.81
C THR A 439 -81.68 181.90 5.41
N MET A 440 -81.49 180.57 5.29
CA MET A 440 -81.37 179.91 3.98
C MET A 440 -82.71 179.85 3.23
N LYS A 441 -83.83 179.73 3.95
CA LYS A 441 -85.17 179.78 3.36
C LYS A 441 -85.49 181.15 2.76
N GLU A 442 -85.02 182.23 3.40
CA GLU A 442 -85.09 183.59 2.87
C GLU A 442 -84.18 183.75 1.66
N LYS A 443 -82.91 183.34 1.72
CA LYS A 443 -81.99 183.44 0.56
C LYS A 443 -82.47 182.68 -0.68
N PHE A 444 -83.09 181.50 -0.51
CA PHE A 444 -83.70 180.78 -1.64
C PHE A 444 -85.02 181.40 -2.12
N LYS A 445 -85.75 182.11 -1.25
CA LYS A 445 -86.91 182.92 -1.66
C LYS A 445 -86.48 184.18 -2.43
N GLU A 446 -85.43 184.86 -1.96
CA GLU A 446 -84.80 185.98 -2.66
C GLU A 446 -84.27 185.52 -4.02
N ALA A 447 -83.53 184.40 -4.09
CA ALA A 447 -83.05 183.87 -5.37
C ALA A 447 -84.19 183.51 -6.34
N ARG A 448 -85.32 182.96 -5.85
CA ARG A 448 -86.51 182.73 -6.68
C ARG A 448 -87.24 184.00 -7.11
N ALA A 449 -87.22 185.05 -6.28
CA ALA A 449 -87.79 186.34 -6.63
C ALA A 449 -86.91 187.08 -7.66
N VAL A 450 -85.59 186.88 -7.63
CA VAL A 450 -84.66 187.40 -8.65
C VAL A 450 -84.79 186.62 -9.98
N GLU A 451 -85.05 185.31 -9.95
CA GLU A 451 -85.34 184.53 -11.18
C GLU A 451 -86.73 184.83 -11.78
N GLU A 452 -87.73 185.24 -10.98
CA GLU A 452 -89.06 185.66 -11.51
C GLU A 452 -89.07 187.07 -12.13
N ASP A 453 -88.07 187.92 -11.83
CA ASP A 453 -87.90 189.28 -12.41
C ASP A 453 -86.96 189.30 -13.66
N GLU A 454 -86.28 188.20 -14.00
CA GLU A 454 -85.44 188.06 -15.22
C GLU A 454 -86.15 187.32 -16.39
N ASP A 455 -87.41 186.92 -16.20
CA ASP A 455 -88.26 186.25 -17.22
C ASP A 455 -89.48 187.11 -17.69
N GLU A 456 -89.37 188.46 -17.63
CA GLU A 456 -90.21 189.43 -18.39
C GLU A 456 -89.40 190.25 -19.42
#